data_AF-A0A438JSD7-F1
#
_entry.id   AF-A0A438JSD7-F1
#
_cell.length_a   1.000
_cell.length_b   1.000
_cell.length_c   1.000
_cell.angle_alpha   90.00
_cell.angle_beta   90.00
_cell.angle_gamma   90.00
#
_symmetry.space_group_name_H-M   'P 1'
#
loop_
_entity.id
_entity.type
_entity.pdbx_description
1 polymer ?
#
loop_
_entity_poly.entity_id
_entity_poly.type
_entity_poly.pdbx_seq_one_letter_code
_entity_poly.pdbx_strand_id
1 'polypeptide(L)'
;MKLVEEEKILPNSGGIINIVPEELDDMWLLYNLISKGDVIVADTTRKTAFGRVRLTLEIKITAIDYDKVGSVIRVAGRNLVHNEHVDAGASTP
;
A
#
# COMPACT_ATOMS: atom_id res chain seq x y z
N MET A 1 -8.92 13.62 -2.69
CA MET A 1 -8.11 12.90 -1.68
C MET A 1 -8.46 13.42 -0.30
N LYS A 2 -8.83 12.52 0.63
CA LYS A 2 -9.06 12.89 2.03
C LYS A 2 -7.92 12.38 2.91
N LEU A 3 -7.27 13.32 3.60
CA LEU A 3 -6.32 12.99 4.65
C LEU A 3 -7.10 12.70 5.93
N VAL A 4 -6.90 11.51 6.50
CA VAL A 4 -7.66 11.06 7.67
C VAL A 4 -6.94 11.47 8.95
N GLU A 5 -5.64 11.21 9.04
CA GLU A 5 -4.81 11.51 10.21
C GLU A 5 -3.35 11.77 9.79
N GLU A 6 -2.73 12.77 10.41
CA GLU A 6 -1.28 13.04 10.33
C GLU A 6 -0.62 12.55 11.62
N GLU A 7 -0.09 11.32 11.62
CA GLU A 7 0.74 10.88 12.73
C GLU A 7 2.17 11.39 12.57
N LYS A 8 2.43 12.51 13.24
CA LYS A 8 3.76 12.97 13.68
C LYS A 8 4.80 13.04 12.55
N ILE A 9 4.57 13.94 11.59
CA ILE A 9 5.58 14.35 10.62
C ILE A 9 6.56 15.30 11.34
N LEU A 10 7.73 14.80 11.78
CA LEU A 10 8.76 15.71 12.30
C LEU A 10 9.60 16.24 11.14
N PRO A 11 10.08 17.50 11.21
CA PRO A 11 10.98 18.04 10.20
C PRO A 11 12.22 17.16 10.05
N ASN A 12 12.53 16.74 8.82
CA ASN A 12 13.66 15.86 8.48
C ASN A 12 13.61 14.44 9.11
N SER A 13 12.46 14.00 9.66
CA SER A 13 12.22 12.59 9.96
C SER A 13 11.10 12.06 9.07
N GLY A 14 11.06 10.74 8.87
CA GLY A 14 9.87 10.10 8.30
C GLY A 14 8.62 10.37 9.15
N GLY A 15 7.45 10.17 8.56
CA GLY A 15 6.15 10.28 9.23
C GLY A 15 5.18 9.22 8.68
N ILE A 16 4.04 9.06 9.35
CA ILE A 16 2.98 8.14 8.93
C ILE A 16 1.77 8.98 8.50
N ILE A 17 1.21 8.66 7.33
CA ILE A 17 0.07 9.38 6.77
C ILE A 17 -1.02 8.38 6.41
N ASN A 18 -2.23 8.60 6.93
CA ASN A 18 -3.42 7.84 6.58
C ASN A 18 -4.22 8.58 5.49
N ILE A 19 -4.28 8.00 4.30
CA ILE A 19 -4.90 8.61 3.10
C ILE A 19 -6.04 7.73 2.61
N VAL A 20 -7.19 8.37 2.32
CA VAL A 20 -8.29 7.74 1.59
C VAL A 20 -8.45 8.45 0.24
N PRO A 21 -8.10 7.80 -0.88
CA PRO A 21 -8.37 8.34 -2.21
C PRO A 21 -9.88 8.28 -2.51
N GLU A 22 -10.40 9.35 -3.09
CA GLU A 22 -11.83 9.53 -3.39
C GLU A 22 -12.07 9.65 -4.91
N GLU A 23 -11.09 10.19 -5.65
CA GLU A 23 -11.16 10.42 -7.09
C GLU A 23 -10.06 9.68 -7.85
N LEU A 24 -10.25 9.47 -9.16
CA LEU A 24 -9.24 8.80 -10.01
C LEU A 24 -7.92 9.59 -10.07
N ASP A 25 -7.98 10.93 -10.01
CA ASP A 25 -6.79 11.79 -10.02
C ASP A 25 -5.98 11.68 -8.72
N ASP A 26 -6.60 11.24 -7.63
CA ASP A 26 -5.90 10.98 -6.37
C ASP A 26 -4.87 9.85 -6.50
N MET A 27 -5.11 8.91 -7.43
CA MET A 27 -4.18 7.82 -7.73
C MET A 27 -2.88 8.36 -8.35
N TRP A 28 -2.95 9.42 -9.14
CA TRP A 28 -1.74 10.07 -9.65
C TRP A 28 -0.95 10.74 -8.52
N LEU A 29 -1.64 11.39 -7.59
CA LEU A 29 -1.02 12.04 -6.44
C LEU A 29 -0.35 11.01 -5.51
N LEU A 30 -1.04 9.91 -5.20
CA LEU A 30 -0.51 8.80 -4.41
C LEU A 30 0.74 8.20 -5.04
N TYR A 31 0.74 8.00 -6.37
CA TYR A 31 1.90 7.48 -7.09
C TYR A 31 3.15 8.34 -6.91
N ASN A 32 2.99 9.66 -6.88
CA ASN A 32 4.11 10.59 -6.67
C ASN A 32 4.54 10.70 -5.20
N LEU A 33 3.67 10.30 -4.25
CA LEU A 33 3.95 10.35 -2.82
C LEU A 33 4.76 9.13 -2.35
N ILE A 34 4.47 7.95 -2.89
CA ILE A 34 5.11 6.69 -2.46
C ILE A 34 6.38 6.39 -3.26
N SER A 35 7.35 5.76 -2.63
CA SER A 35 8.63 5.38 -3.25
C SER A 35 9.12 4.01 -2.80
N LYS A 36 10.09 3.46 -3.55
CA LYS A 36 10.74 2.20 -3.17
C LYS A 36 11.42 2.36 -1.82
N GLY A 37 11.19 1.40 -0.92
CA GLY A 37 11.70 1.44 0.44
C GLY A 37 10.69 1.93 1.48
N ASP A 38 9.63 2.62 1.06
CA ASP A 38 8.53 3.00 1.95
C ASP A 38 7.73 1.76 2.36
N VAL A 39 6.99 1.91 3.46
CA VAL A 39 6.09 0.89 4.00
C VAL A 39 4.66 1.37 3.82
N ILE A 40 3.81 0.53 3.24
CA ILE A 40 2.37 0.80 3.12
C ILE A 40 1.59 -0.25 3.88
N VAL A 41 0.51 0.20 4.51
CA VAL A 41 -0.51 -0.66 5.12
C VAL A 41 -1.79 -0.49 4.32
N ALA A 42 -2.25 -1.57 3.70
CA ALA A 42 -3.45 -1.52 2.86
C ALA A 42 -4.25 -2.82 2.93
N ASP A 43 -5.57 -2.69 2.77
CA ASP A 43 -6.46 -3.82 2.62
C ASP A 43 -6.37 -4.40 1.21
N THR A 44 -6.14 -5.71 1.15
CA THR A 44 -6.11 -6.46 -0.10
C THR A 44 -7.05 -7.67 -0.03
N THR A 45 -7.35 -8.24 -1.19
CA THR A 45 -8.14 -9.47 -1.29
C THR A 45 -7.29 -10.53 -1.97
N ARG A 46 -7.03 -11.64 -1.26
CA ARG A 46 -6.23 -12.75 -1.78
C ARG A 46 -7.11 -13.98 -2.02
N LYS A 47 -6.85 -14.67 -3.13
CA LYS A 47 -7.44 -15.98 -3.40
C LYS A 47 -6.67 -17.06 -2.63
N THR A 48 -7.39 -17.83 -1.83
CA THR A 48 -6.89 -19.00 -1.08
C THR A 48 -7.57 -20.27 -1.60
N ALA A 49 -7.14 -21.44 -1.10
CA ALA A 49 -7.78 -22.72 -1.42
C ALA A 49 -9.26 -22.79 -0.99
N PHE A 50 -9.63 -22.04 0.05
CA PHE A 50 -10.97 -22.08 0.66
C PHE A 50 -11.86 -20.90 0.26
N GLY A 51 -11.37 -19.96 -0.55
CA GLY A 51 -12.13 -18.79 -1.00
C GLY A 51 -11.28 -17.52 -1.12
N ARG A 52 -11.95 -16.39 -1.33
CA ARG A 52 -11.31 -15.07 -1.27
C ARG A 52 -11.34 -14.56 0.16
N VAL A 53 -10.18 -14.17 0.66
CA VAL A 53 -10.05 -13.59 2.01
C VAL A 53 -9.57 -12.15 1.88
N ARG A 54 -10.23 -11.25 2.60
CA ARG A 54 -9.77 -9.87 2.78
C ARG A 54 -8.79 -9.84 3.94
N LEU A 55 -7.67 -9.17 3.75
CA LEU A 55 -6.63 -9.07 4.76
C LEU A 55 -5.86 -7.76 4.59
N THR A 56 -5.39 -7.21 5.70
CA THR A 56 -4.55 -6.02 5.71
C THR A 56 -3.10 -6.47 5.62
N LEU A 57 -2.35 -5.93 4.65
CA LEU A 57 -0.93 -6.20 4.51
C LEU A 57 -0.12 -4.95 4.82
N GLU A 58 0.97 -5.16 5.55
CA GLU A 58 2.04 -4.20 5.71
C GLU A 58 3.20 -4.63 4.82
N ILE A 59 3.42 -3.91 3.71
CA ILE A 59 4.44 -4.28 2.72
C ILE A 59 5.50 -3.20 2.59
N LYS A 60 6.75 -3.61 2.47
CA LYS A 60 7.85 -2.75 2.04
C LYS A 60 7.91 -2.73 0.52
N ILE A 61 7.83 -1.53 -0.06
CA ILE A 61 7.72 -1.34 -1.51
C ILE A 61 9.03 -1.71 -2.21
N THR A 62 8.92 -2.54 -3.24
CA THR A 62 10.05 -2.95 -4.11
C THR A 62 9.87 -2.48 -5.55
N ALA A 63 8.63 -2.38 -6.04
CA ALA A 63 8.29 -1.81 -7.33
C ALA A 63 6.91 -1.15 -7.28
N ILE A 64 6.73 -0.12 -8.12
CA ILE A 64 5.48 0.63 -8.27
C ILE A 64 5.27 0.79 -9.77
N ASP A 65 4.04 0.57 -10.23
CA ASP A 65 3.61 0.78 -11.60
C ASP A 65 2.29 1.57 -11.60
N TYR A 66 2.12 2.49 -12.55
CA TYR A 66 0.91 3.29 -12.68
C TYR A 66 0.29 3.11 -14.06
N ASP A 67 -0.95 2.63 -14.06
CA ASP A 67 -1.78 2.49 -15.25
C ASP A 67 -2.57 3.79 -15.48
N LYS A 68 -2.13 4.57 -16.47
CA LYS A 68 -2.74 5.85 -16.85
C LYS A 68 -4.17 5.73 -17.37
N VAL A 69 -4.53 4.59 -17.94
CA VAL A 69 -5.85 4.39 -18.56
C VAL A 69 -6.87 4.00 -17.50
N GLY A 70 -6.47 3.12 -16.58
CA GLY A 70 -7.32 2.67 -15.47
C GLY A 70 -7.30 3.59 -14.25
N SER A 71 -6.34 4.53 -14.18
CA SER A 71 -5.99 5.26 -12.96
C SER A 71 -5.76 4.31 -11.79
N VAL A 72 -4.91 3.30 -11.99
CA VAL A 72 -4.61 2.26 -10.99
C VAL A 72 -3.13 2.26 -10.67
N ILE A 73 -2.79 2.21 -9.39
CA ILE A 73 -1.43 1.93 -8.94
C ILE A 73 -1.31 0.44 -8.61
N ARG A 74 -0.26 -0.21 -9.12
CA ARG A 74 0.16 -1.54 -8.68
C ARG A 74 1.42 -1.42 -7.85
N VAL A 75 1.42 -2.01 -6.67
CA VAL A 75 2.55 -1.98 -5.75
C VAL A 75 2.99 -3.40 -5.47
N ALA A 76 4.24 -3.71 -5.82
CA ALA A 76 4.86 -4.97 -5.45
C ALA A 76 5.80 -4.77 -4.27
N GLY A 77 5.75 -5.69 -3.32
CA GLY A 77 6.48 -5.54 -2.06
C GLY A 77 6.72 -6.84 -1.33
N ARG A 78 7.47 -6.74 -0.23
CA ARG A 78 7.66 -7.83 0.72
C ARG A 78 6.82 -7.58 1.94
N ASN A 79 6.05 -8.58 2.35
CA ASN A 79 5.27 -8.54 3.57
C ASN A 79 6.19 -8.46 4.79
N LEU A 80 5.92 -7.52 5.70
CA LEU A 80 6.72 -7.33 6.91
C LEU A 80 6.16 -8.10 8.11
N VAL A 81 4.85 -8.30 8.15
CA VAL A 81 4.14 -8.90 9.30
C VAL A 81 3.57 -10.25 8.91
N HIS A 82 3.88 -11.30 9.69
CA HIS A 82 3.24 -12.60 9.49
C HIS A 82 1.74 -12.50 9.81
N ASN A 83 0.91 -12.98 8.90
CA ASN A 83 -0.53 -13.12 9.06
C ASN A 83 -0.93 -14.59 8.78
N GLU A 84 -2.10 -15.02 9.26
CA GLU A 84 -2.62 -16.40 9.10
C GLU A 84 -2.66 -16.91 7.65
N HIS A 85 -2.56 -16.01 6.66
CA HIS A 85 -2.60 -16.33 5.23
C HIS A 85 -1.34 -15.92 4.45
N VAL A 86 -0.39 -15.22 5.08
CA VAL A 86 0.81 -14.69 4.41
C VAL A 86 1.98 -14.66 5.39
N ASP A 87 3.03 -15.43 5.10
CA ASP A 87 4.24 -15.41 5.90
C ASP A 87 4.99 -14.07 5.81
N ALA A 88 5.72 -13.73 6.88
CA ALA A 88 6.66 -12.62 6.86
C ALA A 88 7.73 -12.88 5.79
N GLY A 89 8.02 -11.89 4.96
CA GLY A 89 8.99 -11.98 3.86
C GLY A 89 8.43 -12.53 2.55
N ALA A 90 7.18 -12.97 2.51
CA ALA A 90 6.54 -13.38 1.25
C ALA A 90 6.49 -12.19 0.26
N SER A 91 6.79 -12.47 -1.01
CA SER A 91 6.69 -11.47 -2.08
C SER A 91 5.25 -11.41 -2.57
N THR A 92 4.65 -10.22 -2.50
CA THR A 92 3.31 -9.93 -2.99
C THR A 92 3.43 -9.11 -4.29
N PRO A 93 2.92 -9.63 -5.42
CA PRO A 93 2.82 -8.88 -6.68
C PRO A 93 1.62 -7.92 -6.69
#